data_AF-A0A840XWY3-F1
#
_entry.id   AF-A0A840XWY3-F1
#
_cell.length_a   1.000
_cell.length_b   1.000
_cell.length_c   1.000
_cell.angle_alpha   90.00
_cell.angle_beta   90.00
_cell.angle_gamma   90.00
#
_symmetry.space_group_name_H-M   'P 1'
#
loop_
_entity.id
_entity.type
_entity.pdbx_description
1 polymer ?
#
loop_
_entity_poly.entity_id
_entity_poly.type
_entity_poly.pdbx_seq_one_letter_code
_entity_poly.pdbx_strand_id
1 'polypeptide(L)'
;MTMATSITVRVPLAIRRRPGRKTVVTPVPDGGEAAVPTRADTALVKALARAHRWQHLLEEGRYASISEMATAERIDRGYLGRILQLTLLAPDIVEAILDGRQPDGLTLPVFLAPLPSTWAEQRLVVRSDRGAASRLTRVRPSPSGTAACAPSPR
;
A
#
# COMPACT_ATOMS: atom_id res chain seq x y z
N MET A 1 50.89 25.13 24.53
CA MET A 1 50.56 23.71 24.29
C MET A 1 49.10 23.52 24.69
N THR A 2 48.17 23.55 23.74
CA THR A 2 46.72 23.43 24.01
C THR A 2 46.33 21.96 23.92
N MET A 3 45.93 21.36 25.04
CA MET A 3 45.55 19.94 25.10
C MET A 3 44.11 19.77 24.60
N ALA A 4 43.89 18.81 23.71
CA ALA A 4 42.56 18.45 23.23
C ALA A 4 41.77 17.75 24.34
N THR A 5 40.68 18.37 24.80
CA THR A 5 39.76 17.81 25.78
C THR A 5 38.72 16.94 25.06
N SER A 6 38.75 15.62 25.27
CA SER A 6 37.72 14.71 24.73
C SER A 6 36.70 14.37 25.81
N ILE A 7 35.42 14.44 25.46
CA ILE A 7 34.30 14.07 26.35
C ILE A 7 33.78 12.72 25.89
N THR A 8 33.81 11.72 26.79
CA THR A 8 33.33 10.37 26.52
C THR A 8 31.97 10.16 27.18
N VAL A 9 30.92 9.98 26.38
CA VAL A 9 29.56 9.68 26.88
C VAL A 9 29.29 8.18 26.70
N ARG A 10 28.95 7.49 27.80
CA ARG A 10 28.53 6.08 27.78
C ARG A 10 27.01 6.02 27.71
N VAL A 11 26.48 5.64 26.56
CA VAL A 11 25.04 5.41 26.36
C VAL A 11 24.76 3.91 26.42
N PRO A 12 23.91 3.42 27.34
CA PRO A 12 23.55 2.01 27.39
C PRO A 12 22.69 1.67 26.17
N LEU A 13 23.23 0.88 25.24
CA LEU A 13 22.52 0.40 24.05
C LEU A 13 22.13 -1.08 24.23
N ALA A 14 20.83 -1.38 24.26
CA ALA A 14 20.33 -2.75 24.24
C ALA A 14 20.02 -3.19 22.80
N ILE A 15 20.86 -4.06 22.24
CA ILE A 15 20.69 -4.56 20.86
C ILE A 15 19.75 -5.78 20.87
N ARG A 16 18.48 -5.59 20.51
CA ARG A 16 17.58 -6.71 20.18
C ARG A 16 17.62 -7.00 18.68
N ARG A 17 18.01 -8.23 18.32
CA ARG A 17 17.96 -8.73 16.93
C ARG A 17 16.67 -9.52 16.72
N ARG A 18 15.78 -9.05 15.83
CA ARG A 18 14.70 -9.87 15.23
C ARG A 18 15.15 -10.31 13.83
N PRO A 19 15.01 -11.59 13.45
CA PRO A 19 15.21 -11.99 12.07
C PRO A 19 14.09 -11.40 11.20
N GLY A 20 14.47 -10.69 10.13
CA GLY A 20 13.56 -10.26 9.05
C GLY A 20 13.15 -8.77 9.01
N ARG A 21 13.29 -7.98 10.07
CA ARG A 21 13.00 -6.53 10.03
C ARG A 21 13.87 -5.76 11.04
N LYS A 22 14.71 -4.83 10.55
CA LYS A 22 15.49 -3.92 11.38
C LYS A 22 14.58 -2.77 11.83
N THR A 23 14.28 -2.69 13.12
CA THR A 23 13.66 -1.52 13.75
C THR A 23 14.70 -0.91 14.69
N VAL A 24 15.09 0.34 14.44
CA VAL A 24 15.96 1.10 15.35
C VAL A 24 15.07 1.63 16.47
N VAL A 25 15.24 1.11 17.67
CA VAL A 25 14.61 1.67 18.89
C VAL A 25 15.67 2.53 19.55
N THR A 26 15.57 3.85 19.36
CA THR A 26 16.39 4.81 20.10
C THR A 26 15.81 4.97 21.50
N PRO A 27 16.56 4.72 22.59
CA PRO A 27 16.13 5.15 23.91
C PRO A 27 16.27 6.68 23.96
N VAL A 28 15.16 7.40 23.90
CA VAL A 28 15.14 8.84 24.16
C VAL A 28 15.17 9.02 25.68
N PRO A 29 16.22 9.64 26.26
CA PRO A 29 16.13 10.17 27.60
C PRO A 29 15.25 11.42 27.52
N ASP A 30 14.27 11.51 28.42
CA ASP A 30 13.36 12.64 28.60
C ASP A 30 12.27 12.80 27.54
N GLY A 31 11.22 11.96 27.66
CA GLY A 31 9.83 12.35 27.38
C GLY A 31 9.45 12.79 25.96
N GLY A 32 10.37 12.81 25.00
CA GLY A 32 10.07 13.04 23.59
C GLY A 32 9.40 11.79 23.00
N GLU A 33 8.21 11.95 22.43
CA GLU A 33 7.42 10.89 21.82
C GLU A 33 8.30 9.92 21.03
N ALA A 34 8.39 8.68 21.53
CA ALA A 34 8.97 7.57 20.80
C ALA A 34 8.33 7.57 19.41
N ALA A 35 9.15 7.74 18.35
CA ALA A 35 8.72 7.85 16.97
C ALA A 35 7.49 6.97 16.75
N VAL A 36 6.31 7.62 16.68
CA VAL A 36 5.02 6.94 16.61
C VAL A 36 5.19 5.95 15.46
N PRO A 37 5.11 4.63 15.70
CA PRO A 37 5.24 3.67 14.60
C PRO A 37 4.15 4.08 13.62
N THR A 38 4.55 4.62 12.47
CA THR A 38 3.59 5.09 11.47
C THR A 38 2.70 3.88 11.21
N ARG A 39 1.43 3.95 11.65
CA ARG A 39 0.46 2.88 11.43
C ARG A 39 0.19 2.66 9.94
N ALA A 40 0.69 3.56 9.10
CA ALA A 40 0.68 3.42 7.65
C ALA A 40 1.31 2.10 7.21
N ASP A 41 0.59 1.39 6.35
CA ASP A 41 1.09 0.20 5.70
C ASP A 41 2.29 0.58 4.81
N THR A 42 3.50 0.21 5.25
CA THR A 42 4.73 0.50 4.50
C THR A 42 4.73 -0.05 3.08
N ALA A 43 3.96 -1.09 2.78
CA ALA A 43 3.82 -1.60 1.42
C ALA A 43 2.98 -0.65 0.56
N LEU A 44 1.89 -0.12 1.12
CA LEU A 44 1.01 0.82 0.45
C LEU A 44 1.71 2.17 0.19
N VAL A 45 2.44 2.69 1.17
CA VAL A 45 3.25 3.91 1.01
C VAL A 45 4.30 3.75 -0.09
N LYS A 46 4.99 2.60 -0.13
CA LYS A 46 5.96 2.31 -1.19
C LYS A 46 5.30 2.18 -2.57
N ALA A 47 4.11 1.59 -2.63
CA ALA A 47 3.35 1.48 -3.88
C ALA A 47 2.93 2.85 -4.42
N LEU A 48 2.43 3.75 -3.55
CA LEU A 48 2.11 5.14 -3.90
C LEU A 48 3.34 5.88 -4.42
N ALA A 49 4.46 5.81 -3.69
CA ALA A 49 5.70 6.44 -4.12
C ALA A 49 6.16 5.92 -5.49
N ARG A 50 6.02 4.62 -5.74
CA ARG A 50 6.38 4.01 -7.03
C ARG A 50 5.42 4.44 -8.14
N ALA A 51 4.13 4.54 -7.86
CA ALA A 51 3.12 5.00 -8.80
C ALA A 51 3.42 6.42 -9.31
N HIS A 52 3.66 7.36 -8.39
CA HIS A 52 4.00 8.74 -8.76
C HIS A 52 5.34 8.83 -9.49
N ARG A 53 6.35 8.06 -9.09
CA ARG A 53 7.63 8.00 -9.79
C ARG A 53 7.45 7.54 -11.24
N TRP A 54 6.67 6.48 -11.46
CA TRP A 54 6.43 5.96 -12.80
C TRP A 54 5.58 6.90 -13.66
N GLN A 55 4.55 7.51 -13.07
CA GLN A 55 3.79 8.55 -13.77
C GLN A 55 4.72 9.68 -14.24
N HIS A 56 5.62 10.14 -13.37
CA HIS A 56 6.58 11.19 -13.74
C HIS A 56 7.52 10.75 -14.88
N LEU A 57 8.00 9.50 -14.87
CA LEU A 57 8.85 8.97 -15.96
C LEU A 57 8.10 8.87 -17.29
N LEU A 58 6.78 8.65 -17.27
CA LEU A 58 5.94 8.70 -18.48
C LEU A 58 5.74 10.15 -18.95
N GLU A 59 5.50 11.08 -18.03
CA GLU A 59 5.33 12.52 -18.33
C GLU A 59 6.62 13.16 -18.87
N GLU A 60 7.77 12.77 -18.35
CA GLU A 60 9.09 13.17 -18.86
C GLU A 60 9.41 12.56 -20.24
N GLY A 61 8.59 11.63 -20.73
CA GLY A 61 8.81 10.95 -22.01
C GLY A 61 10.01 10.00 -22.01
N ARG A 62 10.52 9.58 -20.84
CA ARG A 62 11.62 8.59 -20.76
C ARG A 62 11.20 7.21 -21.26
N TYR A 63 9.91 6.93 -21.24
CA TYR A 63 9.29 5.75 -21.83
C TYR A 63 8.14 6.19 -22.74
N ALA A 64 8.07 5.64 -23.95
CA ALA A 64 7.01 5.97 -24.91
C ALA A 64 5.68 5.30 -24.54
N SER A 65 5.70 4.20 -23.77
CA SER A 65 4.49 3.50 -23.36
C SER A 65 4.64 2.73 -22.04
N ILE A 66 3.49 2.41 -21.43
CA ILE A 66 3.40 1.52 -20.26
C ILE A 66 4.02 0.15 -20.57
N SER A 67 3.86 -0.37 -21.79
CA SER A 67 4.42 -1.66 -22.20
C SER A 67 5.95 -1.64 -22.19
N GLU A 68 6.55 -0.57 -22.70
CA GLU A 68 7.99 -0.38 -22.71
C GLU A 68 8.55 -0.28 -21.29
N MET A 69 7.92 0.53 -20.44
CA MET A 69 8.29 0.64 -19.03
C MET A 69 8.18 -0.70 -18.30
N ALA A 70 7.12 -1.47 -18.56
CA ALA A 70 6.93 -2.80 -17.98
C ALA A 70 8.08 -3.76 -18.37
N THR A 71 8.51 -3.74 -19.63
CA THR A 71 9.67 -4.53 -20.09
C THR A 71 10.99 -4.09 -19.47
N ALA A 72 11.20 -2.78 -19.34
CA ALA A 72 12.44 -2.21 -18.79
C ALA A 72 12.58 -2.52 -17.28
N GLU A 73 11.50 -2.38 -16.52
CA GLU A 73 11.47 -2.65 -15.08
C GLU A 73 11.27 -4.13 -14.75
N ARG A 74 11.03 -4.99 -15.75
CA ARG A 74 10.71 -6.43 -15.63
C ARG A 74 9.49 -6.70 -14.75
N ILE A 75 8.44 -5.93 -14.99
CA ILE A 75 7.20 -5.99 -14.22
C ILE A 75 6.05 -6.36 -15.16
N ASP A 76 5.09 -7.11 -14.63
CA ASP A 76 3.88 -7.41 -15.38
C ASP A 76 3.12 -6.12 -15.77
N ARG A 77 2.73 -6.02 -17.04
CA ARG A 77 2.01 -4.85 -17.56
C ARG A 77 0.71 -4.59 -16.79
N GLY A 78 0.00 -5.65 -16.41
CA GLY A 78 -1.24 -5.55 -15.63
C GLY A 78 -0.98 -5.03 -14.23
N TYR A 79 0.08 -5.50 -13.57
CA TYR A 79 0.49 -4.97 -12.26
C TYR A 79 0.91 -3.50 -12.33
N LEU A 80 1.68 -3.11 -13.36
CA LEU A 80 2.10 -1.73 -13.56
C LEU A 80 0.88 -0.80 -13.74
N GLY A 81 -0.11 -1.22 -14.53
CA GLY A 81 -1.37 -0.49 -14.68
C GLY A 81 -2.14 -0.32 -13.37
N ARG A 82 -2.23 -1.38 -12.54
CA ARG A 82 -2.87 -1.29 -11.21
C ARG A 82 -2.12 -0.35 -10.26
N ILE A 83 -0.79 -0.30 -10.33
CA ILE A 83 -0.01 0.63 -9.52
C ILE A 83 -0.22 2.07 -10.01
N LEU A 84 -0.23 2.31 -11.32
CA LEU A 84 -0.52 3.64 -11.88
C LEU A 84 -1.93 4.13 -11.52
N GLN A 85 -2.91 3.23 -11.38
CA GLN A 85 -4.25 3.58 -10.88
C GLN A 85 -4.22 4.25 -9.49
N LEU A 86 -3.20 3.98 -8.67
CA LEU A 86 -3.06 4.61 -7.35
C LEU A 86 -2.85 6.13 -7.45
N THR A 87 -2.35 6.66 -8.57
CA THR A 87 -2.19 8.11 -8.73
C THR A 87 -3.51 8.83 -9.01
N LEU A 88 -4.56 8.09 -9.36
CA LEU A 88 -5.93 8.60 -9.57
C LEU A 88 -6.75 8.63 -8.28
N LEU A 89 -6.16 8.25 -7.14
CA LEU A 89 -6.81 8.34 -5.85
C LEU A 89 -7.07 9.80 -5.47
N ALA A 90 -8.18 10.00 -4.74
CA ALA A 90 -8.48 11.30 -4.17
C ALA A 90 -7.34 11.72 -3.19
N PRO A 91 -6.91 13.00 -3.22
CA PRO A 91 -5.76 13.46 -2.43
C PRO A 91 -5.98 13.29 -0.91
N ASP A 92 -7.23 13.43 -0.45
CA ASP A 92 -7.61 13.20 0.95
C ASP A 92 -7.40 11.74 1.40
N ILE A 93 -7.53 10.78 0.47
CA ILE A 93 -7.26 9.37 0.75
C ILE A 93 -5.75 9.12 0.82
N VAL A 94 -4.97 9.73 -0.08
CA VAL A 94 -3.51 9.62 -0.08
C VAL A 94 -2.95 10.21 1.22
N GLU A 95 -3.42 11.38 1.65
CA GLU A 95 -3.06 11.99 2.93
C GLU A 95 -3.40 11.07 4.11
N ALA A 96 -4.62 10.51 4.13
CA ALA A 96 -5.03 9.59 5.19
C ALA A 96 -4.16 8.31 5.24
N ILE A 97 -3.68 7.82 4.10
CA ILE A 97 -2.75 6.69 4.01
C ILE A 97 -1.38 7.08 4.57
N LEU A 98 -0.84 8.23 4.16
CA LEU A 98 0.47 8.72 4.61
C LEU A 98 0.49 9.00 6.12
N ASP A 99 -0.62 9.53 6.66
CA ASP A 99 -0.80 9.78 8.08
C ASP A 99 -1.05 8.49 8.90
N GLY A 100 -1.26 7.34 8.23
CA GLY A 100 -1.66 6.11 8.88
C GLY A 100 -3.05 6.19 9.54
N ARG A 101 -3.89 7.13 9.10
CA ARG A 101 -5.31 7.29 9.49
C ARG A 101 -6.25 6.37 8.70
N GLN A 102 -5.69 5.51 7.83
CA GLN A 102 -6.47 4.52 7.11
C GLN A 102 -7.12 3.52 8.08
N PRO A 103 -8.40 3.16 7.87
CA PRO A 103 -9.05 2.11 8.65
C PRO A 103 -8.41 0.73 8.45
N ASP A 104 -8.48 -0.10 9.49
CA ASP A 104 -8.01 -1.48 9.48
C ASP A 104 -8.79 -2.29 8.43
N GLY A 105 -8.12 -2.71 7.35
CA GLY A 105 -8.74 -3.41 6.22
C GLY A 105 -8.34 -2.85 4.86
N LEU A 106 -8.09 -1.53 4.79
CA LEU A 106 -7.65 -0.85 3.56
C LEU A 106 -6.15 -1.05 3.31
N THR A 107 -5.84 -2.26 2.84
CA THR A 107 -4.50 -2.70 2.48
C THR A 107 -4.26 -2.54 0.98
N LEU A 108 -3.00 -2.65 0.55
CA LEU A 108 -2.62 -2.53 -0.86
C LEU A 108 -3.50 -3.33 -1.85
N PRO A 109 -3.87 -4.61 -1.59
CA PRO A 109 -4.74 -5.36 -2.48
C PRO A 109 -6.10 -4.70 -2.77
N VAL A 110 -6.66 -3.96 -1.80
CA VAL A 110 -7.94 -3.26 -1.96
C VAL A 110 -7.81 -2.12 -2.98
N PHE A 111 -6.71 -1.38 -2.93
CA PHE A 111 -6.45 -0.28 -3.86
C PHE A 111 -5.97 -0.74 -5.25
N LEU A 112 -5.48 -1.97 -5.36
CA LEU A 112 -5.15 -2.60 -6.65
C LEU A 112 -6.37 -3.24 -7.33
N ALA A 113 -7.52 -3.32 -6.66
CA ALA A 113 -8.77 -3.73 -7.28
C ALA A 113 -9.34 -2.59 -8.16
N PRO A 114 -10.27 -2.89 -9.07
CA PRO A 114 -10.97 -1.85 -9.83
C PRO A 114 -11.63 -0.86 -8.89
N LEU A 115 -11.16 0.39 -8.91
CA LEU A 115 -11.74 1.49 -8.14
C LEU A 115 -12.64 2.31 -9.05
N PRO A 116 -13.70 2.92 -8.49
CA PRO A 116 -14.49 3.88 -9.25
C PRO A 116 -13.63 5.06 -9.71
N SER A 117 -13.96 5.60 -10.88
CA SER A 117 -13.24 6.73 -11.47
C SER A 117 -13.53 8.05 -10.76
N THR A 118 -14.65 8.16 -10.04
CA THR A 118 -15.02 9.38 -9.33
C THR A 118 -14.51 9.40 -7.89
N TRP A 119 -13.93 10.51 -7.45
CA TRP A 119 -13.46 10.65 -6.07
C TRP A 119 -14.58 10.56 -5.03
N ALA A 120 -15.81 10.94 -5.39
CA ALA A 120 -16.97 10.80 -4.51
C ALA A 120 -17.25 9.33 -4.18
N GLU A 121 -17.25 8.46 -5.19
CA GLU A 121 -17.45 7.02 -5.01
C GLU A 121 -16.24 6.37 -4.32
N GLN A 122 -15.01 6.80 -4.63
CA GLN A 122 -13.81 6.31 -3.92
C GLN A 122 -13.91 6.57 -2.41
N ARG A 123 -14.36 7.77 -2.02
CA ARG A 123 -14.60 8.10 -0.60
C ARG A 123 -15.67 7.21 0.01
N LEU A 124 -16.72 6.86 -0.73
CA LEU A 124 -17.75 5.94 -0.22
C LEU A 124 -17.17 4.55 0.02
N VAL A 125 -16.34 4.01 -0.87
CA VAL A 125 -15.68 2.70 -0.69
C VAL A 125 -14.77 2.71 0.54
N VAL A 126 -13.89 3.70 0.66
CA VAL A 126 -12.99 3.87 1.81
C VAL A 126 -13.76 4.03 3.13
N ARG A 127 -14.90 4.72 3.11
CA ARG A 127 -15.74 4.91 4.30
C ARG A 127 -16.56 3.67 4.64
N SER A 128 -17.01 2.90 3.66
CA SER A 128 -17.86 1.71 3.86
C SER A 128 -17.09 0.56 4.49
N ASP A 129 -15.78 0.49 4.26
CA ASP A 129 -14.91 -0.51 4.88
C ASP A 129 -14.63 -0.20 6.38
N ARG A 130 -14.99 0.99 6.89
CA ARG A 130 -14.92 1.32 8.34
C ARG A 130 -15.79 0.42 9.22
N GLY A 131 -16.63 -0.46 8.64
CA GLY A 131 -17.44 -1.42 9.37
C GLY A 131 -17.55 -2.81 8.71
N ALA A 132 -16.79 -3.11 7.65
CA ALA A 132 -16.98 -4.32 6.84
C ALA A 132 -15.96 -5.45 7.10
N ALA A 133 -15.01 -5.27 8.02
CA ALA A 133 -14.09 -6.32 8.49
C ALA A 133 -14.80 -7.56 9.08
N SER A 134 -16.13 -7.54 9.25
CA SER A 134 -16.94 -8.67 9.70
C SER A 134 -17.81 -9.34 8.62
N ARG A 135 -17.67 -9.00 7.33
CA ARG A 135 -18.62 -9.50 6.31
C ARG A 135 -18.04 -9.96 4.96
N LEU A 136 -16.82 -10.49 4.93
CA LEU A 136 -16.33 -11.29 3.80
C LEU A 136 -16.33 -12.79 4.10
N THR A 137 -17.50 -13.30 4.51
CA THR A 137 -17.85 -14.72 4.32
C THR A 137 -19.23 -14.82 3.69
N ARG A 138 -19.31 -14.61 2.38
CA ARG A 138 -20.16 -15.46 1.54
C ARG A 138 -19.71 -15.34 0.08
N VAL A 139 -18.87 -16.29 -0.31
CA VAL A 139 -18.83 -16.79 -1.69
C VAL A 139 -20.28 -16.99 -2.14
N ARG A 140 -20.74 -16.26 -3.15
CA ARG A 140 -21.97 -16.60 -3.87
C ARG A 140 -21.62 -17.74 -4.83
N PRO A 141 -22.15 -18.96 -4.66
CA PRO A 141 -22.10 -19.93 -5.75
C PRO A 141 -22.99 -19.41 -6.90
N SER A 142 -22.42 -19.41 -8.10
CA SER A 142 -23.11 -19.16 -9.36
C SER A 142 -24.08 -20.31 -9.66
N PRO A 143 -25.34 -20.07 -10.04
CA PRO A 143 -26.21 -21.13 -10.54
C PRO A 143 -25.88 -21.40 -12.00
N SER A 144 -24.88 -22.25 -12.26
CA SER A 144 -24.78 -22.96 -13.55
C SER A 144 -25.88 -24.03 -13.58
N GLY A 145 -27.05 -23.63 -14.06
CA GLY A 145 -28.14 -24.52 -14.44
C GLY A 145 -27.74 -25.31 -15.70
N THR A 146 -27.20 -26.51 -15.50
CA THR A 146 -27.11 -27.51 -16.55
C THR A 146 -28.52 -28.08 -16.75
N ALA A 147 -29.21 -27.61 -17.79
CA ALA A 147 -30.45 -28.22 -18.24
C ALA A 147 -30.17 -29.64 -18.74
N ALA A 148 -30.84 -30.61 -18.11
CA ALA A 148 -30.81 -32.00 -18.49
C ALA A 148 -31.48 -32.21 -19.85
N CYS A 149 -30.75 -32.83 -20.79
CA CYS A 149 -31.32 -33.45 -21.98
C CYS A 149 -32.03 -34.75 -21.55
N ALA A 150 -33.35 -34.80 -21.72
CA ALA A 150 -34.12 -36.04 -21.68
C ALA A 150 -34.21 -36.65 -23.10
N PRO A 151 -34.11 -37.98 -23.26
CA PRO A 151 -34.35 -38.63 -24.55
C PRO A 151 -35.86 -38.77 -24.82
N SER A 152 -36.28 -38.43 -26.05
CA SER A 152 -37.64 -38.67 -26.56
C SER A 152 -37.83 -40.14 -26.96
N PRO A 153 -38.99 -40.76 -26.67
CA PRO A 153 -39.33 -42.09 -27.19
C PRO A 153 -39.99 -42.00 -28.59
N ARG A 154 -39.72 -43.01 -29.42
CA ARG A 154 -40.58 -43.43 -30.54
C ARG A 154 -41.25 -44.74 -30.17
#